data_AF-Q7K2R1-F1
#
_entry.id   AF-Q7K2R1-F1
#
_cell.length_a   1.000
_cell.length_b   1.000
_cell.length_c   1.000
_cell.angle_alpha   90.00
_cell.angle_beta   90.00
_cell.angle_gamma   90.00
#
_symmetry.space_group_name_H-M   'P 1'
#
loop_
_entity.id
_entity.type
_entity.pdbx_description
1 polymer ?
#
loop_
_entity_poly.entity_id
_entity_poly.type
_entity_poly.pdbx_seq_one_letter_code
_entity_poly.pdbx_strand_id
1 'polypeptide(L)'
;MLAAPENRFQHVYFALSALVASAMLVLVYISMRSSLNERLREDLAKAQRQMIFERPNPHWDYSNSWRRIGNSTLRHEIYSAYFDARTDIVGNVRMDDEQMTIGSLRIFAILPERLRDSSINCIVRFSDFSSQEIKAEEAGAMHDVHNNTFAAWSIMCPLHASRRSPLRLPQAVALAYASNRLSHLSPTFIQISYPRNMTNMFGRSRPTISVCVGPLHENYSNVLRLVEFVEMYRLQGATHFYFYYVEASEEVLRVLEHYQRIGLADVFEWNVQAHMQDVHYAGIVAQFNDCVYRANVVDNFRYAAVVDLDEVVMPLKHNTLADYLRQCDEGRTAGFVFRNVFFHRRDSNDTFNAPSHVLNRLLYTQSKVRRTLEVLPAYIRSKVVVNARAIVEMGNHQVYRAAPGYADHVVHPTVGLLFHYRDKCINCKMVLIVDYTARRFGSLLFDRVDNTCLEVFLNRGICDLV
;
A
#
# COMPACT_ATOMS: atom_id res chain seq x y z
N MET A 1 -50.69 41.31 26.35
CA MET A 1 -51.58 40.21 26.74
C MET A 1 -50.71 39.00 27.02
N LEU A 2 -50.62 38.62 28.29
CA LEU A 2 -50.03 37.36 28.71
C LEU A 2 -50.86 36.28 28.02
N ALA A 3 -50.33 35.71 26.93
CA ALA A 3 -50.94 34.55 26.31
C ALA A 3 -51.21 33.56 27.45
N ALA A 4 -52.48 33.17 27.62
CA ALA A 4 -52.86 32.22 28.65
C ALA A 4 -51.88 31.05 28.60
N PRO A 5 -51.49 30.45 29.75
CA PRO A 5 -50.48 29.40 29.77
C PRO A 5 -50.70 28.32 28.70
N GLU A 6 -51.95 28.02 28.32
CA GLU A 6 -52.32 27.16 27.20
C GLU A 6 -51.78 27.61 25.81
N ASN A 7 -51.77 28.91 25.49
CA ASN A 7 -51.25 29.42 24.21
C ASN A 7 -49.72 29.34 24.11
N ARG A 8 -49.00 29.41 25.23
CA ARG A 8 -47.53 29.20 25.23
C ARG A 8 -47.20 27.78 24.79
N PHE A 9 -47.94 26.78 25.27
CA PHE A 9 -47.77 25.40 24.83
C PHE A 9 -48.06 25.24 23.34
N GLN A 10 -49.12 25.86 22.81
CA GLN A 10 -49.40 25.83 21.38
C GLN A 10 -48.29 26.46 20.53
N HIS A 11 -47.76 27.64 20.90
CA HIS A 11 -46.66 28.26 20.16
C HIS A 11 -45.39 27.42 20.18
N VAL A 12 -45.04 26.83 21.34
CA VAL A 12 -43.90 25.90 21.45
C VAL A 12 -44.14 24.68 20.57
N TYR A 13 -45.36 24.14 20.54
CA TYR A 13 -45.73 23.01 19.70
C TYR A 13 -45.64 23.32 18.19
N PHE A 14 -46.12 24.49 17.76
CA PHE A 14 -45.99 24.94 16.37
C PHE A 14 -44.54 25.17 15.97
N ALA A 15 -43.73 25.78 16.84
CA ALA A 15 -42.30 25.98 16.59
C ALA A 15 -41.54 24.64 16.49
N LEU A 16 -41.80 23.70 17.40
CA LEU A 16 -41.26 22.35 17.33
C LEU A 16 -41.70 21.63 16.05
N SER A 17 -42.97 21.74 15.68
CA SER A 17 -43.50 21.14 14.45
C SER A 17 -42.84 21.72 13.19
N ALA A 18 -42.61 23.03 13.15
CA ALA A 18 -41.92 23.69 12.03
C ALA A 18 -40.44 23.28 11.94
N LEU A 19 -39.75 23.14 13.08
CA LEU A 19 -38.38 22.64 13.14
C LEU A 19 -38.29 21.19 12.64
N VAL A 20 -39.22 20.33 13.07
CA VAL A 20 -39.31 18.94 12.61
C VAL A 20 -39.60 18.87 11.10
N ALA A 21 -40.52 19.69 10.59
CA ALA A 21 -40.81 19.75 9.16
C ALA A 21 -39.59 20.22 8.34
N SER A 22 -38.86 21.22 8.84
CA SER A 22 -37.65 21.74 8.21
C SER A 22 -36.53 20.69 8.20
N ALA A 23 -36.33 19.98 9.32
CA ALA A 23 -35.39 18.88 9.41
C ALA A 23 -35.76 17.74 8.45
N MET A 24 -37.05 17.39 8.33
CA MET A 24 -37.51 16.40 7.36
C MET A 24 -37.26 16.84 5.91
N LEU A 25 -37.51 18.10 5.54
CA LEU A 25 -37.21 18.61 4.20
C LEU A 25 -35.71 18.57 3.88
N VAL A 26 -34.85 18.92 4.85
CA VAL A 26 -33.40 18.82 4.72
C VAL A 26 -32.96 17.37 4.53
N LEU A 27 -33.50 16.43 5.31
CA LEU A 27 -33.20 15.00 5.18
C LEU A 27 -33.67 14.43 3.84
N VAL A 28 -34.86 14.82 3.37
CA VAL A 28 -35.37 14.43 2.03
C VAL A 28 -34.46 14.98 0.94
N TYR A 29 -34.04 16.25 1.03
CA TYR A 29 -33.13 16.85 0.07
C TYR A 29 -31.76 16.15 0.04
N ILE A 30 -31.19 15.87 1.21
CA ILE A 30 -29.92 15.12 1.33
C ILE A 30 -30.07 13.72 0.73
N SER A 31 -31.17 13.03 1.04
CA SER A 31 -31.47 11.69 0.51
C SER A 31 -31.60 11.71 -1.01
N MET A 32 -32.35 12.65 -1.57
CA MET A 32 -32.49 12.83 -3.02
C MET A 32 -31.15 13.12 -3.69
N ARG A 33 -30.35 14.03 -3.12
CA ARG A 33 -29.02 14.37 -3.64
C ARG A 33 -28.06 13.19 -3.59
N SER A 34 -28.10 12.41 -2.50
CA SER A 34 -27.32 11.18 -2.37
C SER A 34 -27.73 10.16 -3.42
N SER A 35 -29.03 9.93 -3.60
CA SER A 35 -29.55 8.98 -4.61
C SER A 35 -29.18 9.39 -6.04
N LEU A 36 -29.27 10.68 -6.37
CA LEU A 36 -28.85 11.20 -7.68
C LEU A 36 -27.35 11.02 -7.91
N ASN A 37 -26.53 11.25 -6.88
CA ASN A 37 -25.08 11.06 -6.96
C ASN A 37 -24.70 9.58 -7.14
N GLU A 38 -25.39 8.66 -6.46
CA GLU A 38 -25.15 7.23 -6.68
C GLU A 38 -25.50 6.79 -8.10
N ARG A 39 -26.66 7.21 -8.63
CA ARG A 39 -27.05 6.94 -10.02
C ARG A 39 -26.04 7.50 -11.02
N LEU A 40 -25.61 8.75 -10.81
CA LEU A 40 -24.57 9.39 -11.62
C LEU A 40 -23.28 8.57 -11.63
N ARG A 41 -22.84 8.07 -10.47
CA ARG A 41 -21.63 7.26 -10.33
C ARG A 41 -21.77 5.88 -10.98
N GLU A 42 -22.94 5.26 -10.90
CA GLU A 42 -23.22 4.00 -11.58
C GLU A 42 -23.18 4.17 -13.10
N ASP A 43 -23.82 5.21 -13.63
CA ASP A 43 -23.84 5.51 -15.07
C ASP A 43 -22.45 5.89 -15.57
N LEU A 44 -21.69 6.64 -14.78
CA LEU A 44 -20.29 6.94 -15.05
C LEU A 44 -19.46 5.66 -15.15
N ALA A 45 -19.60 4.75 -14.17
CA ALA A 45 -18.84 3.51 -14.15
C ALA A 45 -19.23 2.56 -15.31
N LYS A 46 -20.47 2.63 -15.80
CA LYS A 46 -20.89 1.90 -17.02
C LYS A 46 -20.26 2.53 -18.27
N ALA A 47 -20.37 3.84 -18.42
CA ALA A 47 -19.82 4.58 -19.55
C ALA A 47 -18.29 4.44 -19.63
N GLN A 48 -17.60 4.53 -18.48
CA GLN A 48 -16.15 4.40 -18.38
C GLN A 48 -15.68 3.04 -18.92
N ARG A 49 -16.36 1.94 -18.55
CA ARG A 49 -16.01 0.59 -19.01
C ARG A 49 -16.26 0.35 -20.51
N GLN A 50 -17.05 1.20 -21.16
CA GLN A 50 -17.30 1.13 -22.60
C GLN A 50 -16.24 1.89 -23.41
N MET A 51 -15.40 2.70 -22.78
CA MET A 51 -14.33 3.42 -23.46
C MET A 51 -13.15 2.51 -23.79
N ILE A 52 -12.44 2.84 -24.86
CA ILE A 52 -11.21 2.15 -25.29
C ILE A 52 -10.02 2.88 -24.68
N PHE A 53 -9.31 2.21 -23.77
CA PHE A 53 -8.11 2.74 -23.12
C PHE A 53 -6.87 2.17 -23.80
N GLU A 54 -6.11 3.04 -24.47
CA GLU A 54 -4.84 2.67 -25.11
C GLU A 54 -3.67 3.14 -24.25
N ARG A 55 -2.70 2.24 -24.05
CA ARG A 55 -1.50 2.55 -23.25
C ARG A 55 -0.65 3.60 -23.99
N PRO A 56 -0.40 4.79 -23.39
CA PRO A 56 0.34 5.85 -24.09
C PRO A 56 1.78 5.51 -24.45
N ASN A 57 2.44 4.72 -23.60
CA ASN A 57 3.83 4.31 -23.79
C ASN A 57 3.95 2.79 -23.58
N PRO A 58 3.99 1.99 -24.67
CA PRO A 58 4.13 0.54 -24.58
C PRO A 58 5.52 0.11 -24.06
N HIS A 59 6.53 0.98 -24.16
CA HIS A 59 7.91 0.70 -23.76
C HIS A 59 8.23 1.07 -22.30
N TRP A 60 7.26 1.59 -21.54
CA TRP A 60 7.47 1.88 -20.13
C TRP A 60 7.73 0.57 -19.34
N ASP A 61 8.88 0.51 -18.68
CA ASP A 61 9.39 -0.67 -17.96
C ASP A 61 9.04 -0.67 -16.46
N TYR A 62 8.43 0.42 -15.97
CA TYR A 62 8.04 0.61 -14.57
C TYR A 62 9.23 0.80 -13.60
N SER A 63 10.39 1.23 -14.11
CA SER A 63 11.55 1.57 -13.29
C SER A 63 11.44 2.99 -12.72
N ASN A 64 11.08 3.11 -11.45
CA ASN A 64 10.95 4.39 -10.76
C ASN A 64 12.20 4.75 -9.96
N SER A 65 12.54 6.03 -9.92
CA SER A 65 13.57 6.60 -9.04
C SER A 65 13.13 7.99 -8.56
N TRP A 66 13.63 8.41 -7.40
CA TRP A 66 13.35 9.73 -6.87
C TRP A 66 13.92 10.82 -7.78
N ARG A 67 13.10 11.81 -8.15
CA ARG A 67 13.50 12.94 -8.99
C ARG A 67 13.20 14.27 -8.32
N ARG A 68 14.16 15.20 -8.36
CA ARG A 68 14.01 16.56 -7.83
C ARG A 68 12.96 17.35 -8.60
N ILE A 69 12.03 17.98 -7.88
CA ILE A 69 11.02 18.87 -8.45
C ILE A 69 11.57 20.29 -8.48
N GLY A 70 11.66 20.90 -9.66
CA GLY A 70 11.99 22.32 -9.81
C GLY A 70 13.31 22.71 -9.14
N ASN A 71 13.26 23.61 -8.14
CA ASN A 71 14.45 24.07 -7.44
C ASN A 71 15.08 22.95 -6.58
N SER A 72 16.27 22.50 -6.97
CA SER A 72 17.00 21.43 -6.29
C SER A 72 17.34 21.75 -4.82
N THR A 73 17.50 23.04 -4.46
CA THR A 73 17.82 23.43 -3.08
C THR A 73 16.68 23.20 -2.10
N LEU A 74 15.44 23.08 -2.60
CA LEU A 74 14.27 22.80 -1.76
C LEU A 74 14.17 21.31 -1.35
N ARG A 75 14.93 20.43 -2.01
CA ARG A 75 14.89 18.98 -1.78
C ARG A 75 13.49 18.36 -1.91
N HIS A 76 12.62 18.96 -2.71
CA HIS A 76 11.31 18.38 -3.04
C HIS A 76 11.49 17.27 -4.08
N GLU A 77 10.91 16.09 -3.87
CA GLU A 77 11.10 14.94 -4.78
C GLU A 77 9.78 14.26 -5.16
N ILE A 78 9.72 13.78 -6.39
CA ILE A 78 8.62 12.98 -6.95
C ILE A 78 9.14 11.59 -7.31
N TYR A 79 8.37 10.54 -7.04
CA TYR A 79 8.80 9.16 -7.27
C TYR A 79 7.99 8.44 -8.35
N SER A 80 6.68 8.34 -8.13
CA SER A 80 5.80 7.56 -9.00
C SER A 80 4.43 8.20 -9.15
N ALA A 81 3.77 7.84 -10.25
CA ALA A 81 2.43 8.26 -10.59
C ALA A 81 1.67 7.07 -11.20
N TYR A 82 0.41 6.91 -10.82
CA TYR A 82 -0.45 5.82 -11.25
C TYR A 82 -1.75 6.36 -11.83
N PHE A 83 -2.19 5.81 -12.95
CA PHE A 83 -3.56 6.00 -13.39
C PHE A 83 -4.50 5.09 -12.58
N ASP A 84 -5.33 5.71 -11.77
CA ASP A 84 -6.30 5.03 -10.93
C ASP A 84 -7.70 5.12 -11.55
N ALA A 85 -8.17 3.99 -12.09
CA ALA A 85 -9.47 3.92 -12.75
C ALA A 85 -10.67 3.98 -11.78
N ARG A 86 -10.43 4.01 -10.46
CA ARG A 86 -11.48 4.12 -9.44
C ARG A 86 -12.09 5.52 -9.48
N THR A 87 -13.33 5.63 -9.98
CA THR A 87 -14.08 6.89 -9.97
C THR A 87 -14.76 7.15 -8.62
N ASP A 88 -14.88 6.13 -7.77
CA ASP A 88 -15.49 6.19 -6.44
C ASP A 88 -14.64 6.97 -5.43
N ILE A 89 -13.32 7.01 -5.63
CA ILE A 89 -12.39 7.79 -4.82
C ILE A 89 -12.23 9.24 -5.30
N VAL A 90 -12.78 9.60 -6.46
CA VAL A 90 -12.84 10.98 -6.94
C VAL A 90 -14.03 11.66 -6.29
N GLY A 91 -13.85 12.81 -5.64
CA GLY A 91 -14.95 13.50 -4.97
C GLY A 91 -15.89 14.14 -5.97
N ASN A 92 -15.37 15.03 -6.83
CA ASN A 92 -16.13 15.77 -7.83
C ASN A 92 -16.10 15.09 -9.21
N VAL A 93 -16.96 14.09 -9.39
CA VAL A 93 -17.14 13.44 -10.69
C VAL A 93 -17.91 14.32 -11.68
N ARG A 94 -17.58 14.22 -12.97
CA ARG A 94 -18.27 14.87 -14.09
C ARG A 94 -18.84 13.82 -15.02
N MET A 95 -20.06 14.04 -15.49
CA MET A 95 -20.65 13.29 -16.58
C MET A 95 -21.73 14.15 -17.22
N ASP A 96 -21.39 14.79 -18.33
CA ASP A 96 -22.28 15.59 -19.15
C ASP A 96 -22.15 15.17 -20.63
N ASP A 97 -22.72 15.94 -21.56
CA ASP A 97 -22.70 15.61 -22.99
C ASP A 97 -21.33 15.83 -23.66
N GLU A 98 -20.40 16.49 -22.98
CA GLU A 98 -19.09 16.85 -23.51
C GLU A 98 -17.97 16.07 -22.82
N GLN A 99 -17.98 16.00 -21.49
CA GLN A 99 -16.92 15.43 -20.69
C GLN A 99 -17.42 14.41 -19.66
N MET A 100 -16.52 13.49 -19.30
CA MET A 100 -16.74 12.58 -18.18
C MET A 100 -15.45 12.31 -17.41
N THR A 101 -15.56 12.01 -16.12
CA THR A 101 -14.43 11.54 -15.30
C THR A 101 -14.07 10.11 -15.67
N ILE A 102 -12.83 9.89 -16.08
CA ILE A 102 -12.32 8.57 -16.48
C ILE A 102 -11.49 7.90 -15.39
N GLY A 103 -11.20 8.59 -14.30
CA GLY A 103 -10.33 8.13 -13.23
C GLY A 103 -9.57 9.30 -12.60
N SER A 104 -8.42 9.01 -12.00
CA SER A 104 -7.52 10.01 -11.45
C SER A 104 -6.05 9.61 -11.61
N LEU A 105 -5.16 10.58 -11.43
CA LEU A 105 -3.74 10.31 -11.22
C LEU A 105 -3.46 10.33 -9.72
N ARG A 106 -2.86 9.27 -9.19
CA ARG A 106 -2.30 9.22 -7.84
C ARG A 106 -0.78 9.37 -7.94
N ILE A 107 -0.22 10.41 -7.33
CA ILE A 107 1.20 10.73 -7.36
C ILE A 107 1.76 10.65 -5.94
N PHE A 108 2.93 10.01 -5.82
CA PHE A 108 3.69 9.93 -4.56
C PHE A 108 4.95 10.78 -4.63
N ALA A 109 5.14 11.59 -3.59
CA ALA A 109 6.22 12.57 -3.48
C ALA A 109 6.76 12.64 -2.05
N ILE A 110 7.93 13.25 -1.88
CA ILE A 110 8.44 13.70 -0.58
C ILE A 110 8.50 15.23 -0.63
N LEU A 111 7.71 15.86 0.24
CA LEU A 111 7.58 17.31 0.37
C LEU A 111 7.58 17.67 1.87
N PRO A 112 7.81 18.94 2.23
CA PRO A 112 7.71 19.39 3.62
C PRO A 112 6.37 19.00 4.24
N GLU A 113 6.34 18.57 5.51
CA GLU A 113 5.11 18.19 6.24
C GLU A 113 4.06 19.30 6.16
N ARG A 114 4.52 20.56 6.33
CA ARG A 114 3.69 21.76 6.14
C ARG A 114 4.12 22.52 4.90
N LEU A 115 3.42 22.27 3.81
CA LEU A 115 3.53 23.09 2.61
C LEU A 115 2.54 24.26 2.70
N ARG A 116 3.02 25.50 2.48
CA ARG A 116 2.18 26.71 2.59
C ARG A 116 1.32 26.98 1.35
N ASP A 117 1.46 26.17 0.31
CA ASP A 117 0.72 26.32 -0.94
C ASP A 117 -0.76 26.05 -0.76
N SER A 118 -1.60 26.92 -1.30
CA SER A 118 -3.06 26.77 -1.28
C SER A 118 -3.57 25.76 -2.32
N SER A 119 -2.76 25.43 -3.32
CA SER A 119 -3.07 24.43 -4.34
C SER A 119 -1.81 23.86 -4.98
N ILE A 120 -1.85 22.58 -5.29
CA ILE A 120 -0.88 21.89 -6.14
C ILE A 120 -1.60 21.51 -7.44
N ASN A 121 -0.94 21.71 -8.57
CA ASN A 121 -1.44 21.31 -9.88
C ASN A 121 -0.59 20.17 -10.46
N CYS A 122 -1.25 19.26 -11.16
CA CYS A 122 -0.60 18.27 -12.01
C CYS A 122 -0.50 18.82 -13.43
N ILE A 123 0.71 18.93 -13.96
CA ILE A 123 0.95 19.19 -15.38
C ILE A 123 1.07 17.83 -16.06
N VAL A 124 0.05 17.44 -16.81
CA VAL A 124 0.04 16.19 -17.57
C VAL A 124 0.55 16.42 -18.98
N ARG A 125 1.30 15.48 -19.53
CA ARG A 125 1.84 15.50 -20.91
C ARG A 125 1.37 14.28 -21.67
N PHE A 126 0.90 14.50 -22.89
CA PHE A 126 0.43 13.45 -23.81
C PHE A 126 1.53 13.04 -24.80
N SER A 127 1.24 12.03 -25.61
CA SER A 127 2.16 11.46 -26.61
C SER A 127 2.57 12.43 -27.74
N ASP A 128 1.76 13.45 -28.03
CA ASP A 128 2.06 14.54 -28.97
C ASP A 128 2.80 15.72 -28.31
N PHE A 129 3.28 15.53 -27.08
CA PHE A 129 3.91 16.55 -26.24
C PHE A 129 3.00 17.71 -25.82
N SER A 130 1.71 17.65 -26.13
CA SER A 130 0.75 18.62 -25.58
C SER A 130 0.67 18.45 -24.07
N SER A 131 0.45 19.55 -23.36
CA SER A 131 0.30 19.55 -21.91
C SER A 131 -1.00 20.17 -21.46
N GLN A 132 -1.53 19.66 -20.36
CA GLN A 132 -2.70 20.22 -19.69
C GLN A 132 -2.41 20.34 -18.20
N GLU A 133 -2.86 21.43 -17.59
CA GLU A 133 -2.77 21.62 -16.15
C GLU A 133 -4.09 21.23 -15.48
N ILE A 134 -3.98 20.42 -14.43
CA ILE A 134 -5.11 19.86 -13.69
C ILE A 134 -4.91 20.20 -12.23
N LYS A 135 -5.87 20.90 -11.62
CA LYS A 135 -5.82 21.19 -10.19
C LYS A 135 -5.98 19.91 -9.38
N ALA A 136 -5.10 19.66 -8.41
CA ALA A 136 -5.25 18.53 -7.51
C ALA A 136 -6.50 18.74 -6.63
N GLU A 137 -7.29 17.68 -6.50
CA GLU A 137 -8.44 17.64 -5.60
C GLU A 137 -8.00 17.24 -4.19
N GLU A 138 -6.97 16.39 -4.10
CA GLU A 138 -6.33 16.01 -2.84
C GLU A 138 -4.83 16.25 -2.97
N ALA A 139 -4.23 16.92 -2.00
CA ALA A 139 -2.78 17.03 -1.91
C ALA A 139 -2.41 17.23 -0.45
N GLY A 140 -1.73 16.26 0.15
CA GLY A 140 -1.37 16.34 1.56
C GLY A 140 -0.29 15.35 1.96
N ALA A 141 0.34 15.65 3.09
CA ALA A 141 1.17 14.70 3.81
C ALA A 141 0.29 13.51 4.26
N MET A 142 0.76 12.30 3.98
CA MET A 142 0.18 11.08 4.51
C MET A 142 0.46 10.98 6.02
N HIS A 143 -0.32 10.15 6.71
CA HIS A 143 -0.15 9.87 8.14
C HIS A 143 1.19 9.15 8.43
N ASP A 144 1.48 8.86 9.70
CA ASP A 144 2.77 8.31 10.16
C ASP A 144 3.97 9.25 9.88
N VAL A 145 3.81 10.56 10.10
CA VAL A 145 4.91 11.53 9.90
C VAL A 145 5.94 11.53 11.02
N HIS A 146 5.55 11.18 12.26
CA HIS A 146 6.45 11.10 13.43
C HIS A 146 7.29 12.37 13.70
N ASN A 147 6.66 13.56 13.61
CA ASN A 147 7.29 14.87 13.84
C ASN A 147 8.49 15.20 12.92
N ASN A 148 8.59 14.53 11.78
CA ASN A 148 9.60 14.84 10.77
C ASN A 148 9.26 16.12 9.98
N THR A 149 10.28 16.78 9.42
CA THR A 149 10.10 18.03 8.68
C THR A 149 9.63 17.78 7.24
N PHE A 150 9.92 16.61 6.68
CA PHE A 150 9.37 16.10 5.43
C PHE A 150 8.45 14.93 5.70
N ALA A 151 7.52 14.71 4.78
CA ALA A 151 6.59 13.60 4.82
C ALA A 151 6.47 12.96 3.44
N ALA A 152 5.96 11.73 3.41
CA ALA A 152 5.43 11.16 2.19
C ALA A 152 4.11 11.85 1.85
N TRP A 153 3.96 12.34 0.62
CA TRP A 153 2.78 13.05 0.15
C TRP A 153 2.02 12.21 -0.87
N SER A 154 0.69 12.30 -0.80
CA SER A 154 -0.23 11.72 -1.77
C SER A 154 -0.98 12.86 -2.46
N ILE A 155 -0.84 12.94 -3.78
CA ILE A 155 -1.52 13.95 -4.61
C ILE A 155 -2.46 13.23 -5.57
N MET A 156 -3.71 13.68 -5.65
CA MET A 156 -4.73 13.16 -6.56
C MET A 156 -5.22 14.26 -7.50
N CYS A 157 -5.07 14.01 -8.79
CA CYS A 157 -5.60 14.88 -9.84
C CYS A 157 -6.67 14.14 -10.65
N PRO A 158 -7.93 14.59 -10.67
CA PRO A 158 -8.99 13.93 -11.42
C PRO A 158 -8.75 14.06 -12.93
N LEU A 159 -8.95 12.97 -13.66
CA LEU A 159 -8.86 12.97 -15.12
C LEU A 159 -10.25 12.99 -15.73
N HIS A 160 -10.50 13.99 -16.57
CA HIS A 160 -11.69 14.11 -17.38
C HIS A 160 -11.34 13.94 -18.84
N ALA A 161 -12.17 13.23 -19.59
CA ALA A 161 -12.01 13.05 -21.02
C ALA A 161 -13.27 13.47 -21.76
N SER A 162 -13.09 13.91 -23.01
CA SER A 162 -14.21 14.18 -23.91
C SER A 162 -14.94 12.89 -24.26
N ARG A 163 -16.27 12.97 -24.33
CA ARG A 163 -17.14 11.88 -24.81
C ARG A 163 -17.27 11.87 -26.33
N ARG A 164 -16.87 12.96 -27.01
CA ARG A 164 -17.03 13.15 -28.46
C ARG A 164 -15.76 12.87 -29.26
N SER A 165 -14.59 12.85 -28.60
CA SER A 165 -13.31 12.57 -29.26
C SER A 165 -12.72 11.24 -28.78
N PRO A 166 -11.82 10.62 -29.55
CA PRO A 166 -11.05 9.48 -29.08
C PRO A 166 -10.37 9.78 -27.74
N LEU A 167 -10.39 8.80 -26.83
CA LEU A 167 -9.78 8.93 -25.52
C LEU A 167 -8.26 9.05 -25.65
N ARG A 168 -7.69 10.09 -25.04
CA ARG A 168 -6.25 10.30 -24.97
C ARG A 168 -5.82 10.22 -23.50
N LEU A 169 -4.97 9.27 -23.18
CA LEU A 169 -4.40 9.12 -21.84
C LEU A 169 -3.05 9.86 -21.75
N PRO A 170 -2.76 10.56 -20.65
CA PRO A 170 -1.48 11.23 -20.47
C PRO A 170 -0.35 10.21 -20.26
N GLN A 171 0.81 10.46 -20.84
CA GLN A 171 1.99 9.59 -20.71
C GLN A 171 2.83 9.93 -19.46
N ALA A 172 2.90 11.22 -19.11
CA ALA A 172 3.74 11.69 -18.02
C ALA A 172 3.05 12.80 -17.21
N VAL A 173 3.50 12.99 -15.97
CA VAL A 173 3.00 14.03 -15.07
C VAL A 173 4.15 14.71 -14.32
N ALA A 174 4.00 16.00 -14.07
CA ALA A 174 4.82 16.79 -13.16
C ALA A 174 3.92 17.50 -12.15
N LEU A 175 4.48 17.89 -11.00
CA LEU A 175 3.78 18.71 -10.00
C LEU A 175 4.20 20.17 -10.16
N ALA A 176 3.26 21.09 -9.95
CA ALA A 176 3.49 22.52 -10.03
C ALA A 176 2.78 23.27 -8.89
N TYR A 177 3.50 24.15 -8.19
CA TYR A 177 2.98 24.91 -7.04
C TYR A 177 3.85 26.15 -6.74
N ALA A 178 3.29 27.12 -6.01
CA ALA A 178 3.83 28.47 -5.91
C ALA A 178 5.12 28.59 -5.09
N SER A 179 5.28 27.81 -4.02
CA SER A 179 6.50 27.80 -3.20
C SER A 179 7.71 27.24 -3.96
N ASN A 180 7.49 26.52 -5.06
CA ASN A 180 8.52 26.02 -5.96
C ASN A 180 8.27 26.51 -7.39
N ARG A 181 8.42 27.81 -7.65
CA ARG A 181 8.12 28.42 -8.98
C ARG A 181 8.80 27.73 -10.17
N LEU A 182 9.99 27.16 -9.98
CA LEU A 182 10.69 26.41 -11.04
C LEU A 182 9.93 25.16 -11.48
N SER A 183 9.05 24.61 -10.64
CA SER A 183 8.17 23.49 -11.00
C SER A 183 7.16 23.84 -12.11
N HIS A 184 6.77 25.11 -12.24
CA HIS A 184 5.96 25.61 -13.37
C HIS A 184 6.82 25.88 -14.61
N LEU A 185 8.00 26.48 -14.44
CA LEU A 185 8.83 26.95 -15.55
C LEU A 185 9.64 25.82 -16.21
N SER A 186 10.06 24.82 -15.43
CA SER A 186 10.80 23.65 -15.89
C SER A 186 10.30 22.40 -15.15
N PRO A 187 9.13 21.86 -15.54
CA PRO A 187 8.50 20.78 -14.79
C PRO A 187 9.27 19.46 -14.89
N THR A 188 9.47 18.79 -13.76
CA THR A 188 10.07 17.45 -13.69
C THR A 188 9.02 16.37 -13.98
N PHE A 189 8.99 15.88 -15.21
CA PHE A 189 8.05 14.84 -15.63
C PHE A 189 8.48 13.42 -15.22
N ILE A 190 7.59 12.65 -14.62
CA ILE A 190 7.70 11.20 -14.45
C ILE A 190 6.66 10.46 -15.30
N GLN A 191 6.95 9.23 -15.69
CA GLN A 191 5.99 8.41 -16.44
C GLN A 191 4.81 8.01 -15.55
N ILE A 192 3.62 7.97 -16.14
CA ILE A 192 2.40 7.48 -15.48
C ILE A 192 2.31 5.98 -15.68
N SER A 193 2.18 5.25 -14.58
CA SER A 193 2.01 3.80 -14.55
C SER A 193 0.56 3.41 -14.84
N TYR A 194 0.39 2.57 -15.86
CA TYR A 194 -0.85 1.92 -16.28
C TYR A 194 -0.74 0.40 -16.09
N PRO A 195 -1.84 -0.37 -16.17
CA PRO A 195 -1.77 -1.83 -16.18
C PRO A 195 -0.80 -2.35 -17.26
N ARG A 196 0.02 -3.37 -16.93
CA ARG A 196 0.92 -4.00 -17.91
C ARG A 196 0.13 -4.53 -19.11
N ASN A 197 -1.04 -5.11 -18.82
CA ASN A 197 -2.06 -5.46 -19.80
C ASN A 197 -3.31 -4.62 -19.58
N MET A 198 -3.63 -3.75 -20.55
CA MET A 198 -4.76 -2.82 -20.47
C MET A 198 -6.12 -3.51 -20.34
N THR A 199 -6.26 -4.78 -20.76
CA THR A 199 -7.51 -5.54 -20.56
C THR A 199 -7.81 -5.78 -19.08
N ASN A 200 -6.81 -5.67 -18.20
CA ASN A 200 -6.98 -5.85 -16.76
C ASN A 200 -7.49 -4.58 -16.04
N MET A 201 -7.53 -3.42 -16.69
CA MET A 201 -7.91 -2.14 -16.05
C MET A 201 -9.25 -2.20 -15.31
N PHE A 202 -10.25 -2.84 -15.92
CA PHE A 202 -11.57 -3.07 -15.32
C PHE A 202 -11.85 -4.56 -15.08
N GLY A 203 -10.83 -5.40 -15.28
CA GLY A 203 -10.90 -6.83 -15.03
C GLY A 203 -11.05 -7.13 -13.54
N ARG A 204 -11.44 -8.37 -13.24
CA ARG A 204 -11.35 -8.87 -11.86
C ARG A 204 -9.88 -8.95 -11.46
N SER A 205 -9.56 -8.52 -10.25
CA SER A 205 -8.20 -8.67 -9.72
C SER A 205 -7.85 -10.15 -9.56
N ARG A 206 -6.60 -10.48 -9.88
CA ARG A 206 -6.08 -11.84 -9.72
C ARG A 206 -5.97 -12.12 -8.22
N PRO A 207 -6.45 -13.26 -7.71
CA PRO A 207 -6.38 -13.61 -6.28
C PRO A 207 -4.94 -13.96 -5.80
N THR A 208 -3.94 -13.29 -6.39
CA THR A 208 -2.53 -13.36 -6.03
C THR A 208 -2.28 -12.58 -4.75
N ILE A 209 -1.41 -13.13 -3.91
CA ILE A 209 -0.82 -12.44 -2.77
C ILE A 209 0.57 -11.96 -3.18
N SER A 210 0.73 -10.64 -3.29
CA SER A 210 2.03 -10.01 -3.34
C SER A 210 2.52 -9.60 -1.96
N VAL A 211 3.82 -9.39 -1.78
CA VAL A 211 4.41 -8.96 -0.50
C VAL A 211 5.16 -7.64 -0.70
N CYS A 212 4.71 -6.59 -0.03
CA CYS A 212 5.36 -5.31 0.10
C CYS A 212 6.30 -5.35 1.31
N VAL A 213 7.58 -5.58 1.04
CA VAL A 213 8.60 -5.66 2.10
C VAL A 213 9.07 -4.26 2.45
N GLY A 214 9.19 -3.96 3.74
CA GLY A 214 9.79 -2.70 4.22
C GLY A 214 11.19 -2.48 3.63
N PRO A 215 11.64 -1.21 3.52
CA PRO A 215 12.89 -0.89 2.84
C PRO A 215 14.10 -1.55 3.51
N LEU A 216 15.00 -2.12 2.71
CA LEU A 216 16.29 -2.63 3.17
C LEU A 216 17.25 -1.46 3.33
N HIS A 217 17.72 -1.23 4.55
CA HIS A 217 18.62 -0.12 4.88
C HIS A 217 19.65 -0.56 5.93
N GLU A 218 20.51 0.36 6.39
CA GLU A 218 21.55 0.07 7.39
C GLU A 218 22.50 -1.06 6.95
N ASN A 219 22.85 -1.09 5.66
CA ASN A 219 23.70 -2.12 5.05
C ASN A 219 23.23 -3.55 5.38
N TYR A 220 21.94 -3.84 5.16
CA TYR A 220 21.35 -5.14 5.46
C TYR A 220 22.12 -6.28 4.77
N SER A 221 22.62 -7.23 5.56
CA SER A 221 23.54 -8.29 5.11
C SER A 221 23.05 -9.72 5.39
N ASN A 222 21.88 -9.89 6.01
CA ASN A 222 21.44 -11.22 6.47
C ASN A 222 20.75 -12.00 5.35
N VAL A 223 21.57 -12.67 4.53
CA VAL A 223 21.15 -13.48 3.39
C VAL A 223 20.17 -14.60 3.80
N LEU A 224 20.50 -15.35 4.85
CA LEU A 224 19.68 -16.49 5.27
C LEU A 224 18.27 -16.06 5.67
N ARG A 225 18.15 -14.94 6.37
CA ARG A 225 16.84 -14.39 6.79
C ARG A 225 16.02 -13.91 5.60
N LEU A 226 16.65 -13.29 4.60
CA LEU A 226 15.96 -12.91 3.37
C LEU A 226 15.43 -14.15 2.62
N VAL A 227 16.26 -15.18 2.43
CA VAL A 227 15.84 -16.40 1.73
C VAL A 227 14.74 -17.13 2.51
N GLU A 228 14.91 -17.28 3.83
CA GLU A 228 13.88 -17.86 4.71
C GLU A 228 12.56 -17.10 4.60
N PHE A 229 12.60 -15.77 4.64
CA PHE A 229 11.41 -14.92 4.53
C PHE A 229 10.66 -15.16 3.22
N VAL A 230 11.35 -15.10 2.07
CA VAL A 230 10.73 -15.29 0.76
C VAL A 230 10.10 -16.68 0.67
N GLU A 231 10.86 -17.72 1.02
CA GLU A 231 10.38 -19.10 0.90
C GLU A 231 9.24 -19.41 1.88
N MET A 232 9.27 -18.82 3.08
CA MET A 232 8.16 -18.90 4.03
C MET A 232 6.88 -18.29 3.45
N TYR A 233 6.93 -17.07 2.89
CA TYR A 233 5.76 -16.47 2.26
C TYR A 233 5.27 -17.23 1.02
N ARG A 234 6.19 -17.81 0.24
CA ARG A 234 5.84 -18.71 -0.88
C ARG A 234 5.08 -19.94 -0.42
N LEU A 235 5.47 -20.53 0.72
CA LEU A 235 4.73 -21.64 1.34
C LEU A 235 3.35 -21.22 1.85
N GLN A 236 3.17 -19.94 2.19
CA GLN A 236 1.88 -19.37 2.57
C GLN A 236 1.00 -18.98 1.36
N GLY A 237 1.51 -19.13 0.14
CA GLY A 237 0.78 -18.85 -1.10
C GLY A 237 1.07 -17.49 -1.73
N ALA A 238 2.08 -16.76 -1.25
CA ALA A 238 2.57 -15.58 -1.95
C ALA A 238 3.31 -15.98 -3.24
N THR A 239 3.10 -15.22 -4.31
CA THR A 239 3.70 -15.52 -5.62
C THR A 239 4.46 -14.35 -6.23
N HIS A 240 4.47 -13.18 -5.58
CA HIS A 240 5.23 -12.02 -6.04
C HIS A 240 5.70 -11.17 -4.86
N PHE A 241 6.87 -10.55 -4.99
CA PHE A 241 7.49 -9.73 -3.97
C PHE A 241 7.92 -8.39 -4.55
N TYR A 242 7.82 -7.34 -3.75
CA TYR A 242 8.35 -6.02 -4.07
C TYR A 242 9.40 -5.66 -3.02
N PHE A 243 10.64 -5.53 -3.46
CA PHE A 243 11.76 -5.12 -2.62
C PHE A 243 12.22 -3.71 -2.97
N TYR A 244 12.49 -2.94 -1.94
CA TYR A 244 13.03 -1.59 -2.04
C TYR A 244 14.30 -1.57 -1.20
N TYR A 245 15.44 -1.21 -1.78
CA TYR A 245 16.70 -1.18 -1.05
C TYR A 245 17.33 0.21 -1.11
N VAL A 246 17.70 0.73 0.06
CA VAL A 246 18.55 1.92 0.20
C VAL A 246 20.00 1.48 0.19
N GLU A 247 20.32 0.50 1.03
CA GLU A 247 21.66 -0.08 1.21
C GLU A 247 21.53 -1.55 1.65
N ALA A 248 22.24 -2.44 0.97
CA ALA A 248 22.31 -3.86 1.28
C ALA A 248 23.67 -4.44 0.84
N SER A 249 24.09 -5.56 1.42
CA SER A 249 25.34 -6.22 1.02
C SER A 249 25.25 -6.79 -0.39
N GLU A 250 26.41 -7.01 -1.05
CA GLU A 250 26.45 -7.61 -2.38
C GLU A 250 25.77 -8.99 -2.41
N GLU A 251 25.91 -9.79 -1.35
CA GLU A 251 25.30 -11.12 -1.26
C GLU A 251 23.78 -11.03 -1.19
N VAL A 252 23.24 -10.04 -0.46
CA VAL A 252 21.81 -9.76 -0.43
C VAL A 252 21.32 -9.33 -1.82
N LEU A 253 22.04 -8.43 -2.49
CA LEU A 253 21.69 -8.00 -3.84
C LEU A 253 21.70 -9.16 -4.85
N ARG A 254 22.65 -10.11 -4.74
CA ARG A 254 22.67 -11.33 -5.58
C ARG A 254 21.42 -12.20 -5.35
N VAL A 255 20.93 -12.32 -4.12
CA VAL A 255 19.68 -13.04 -3.84
C VAL A 255 18.48 -12.33 -4.46
N LEU A 256 18.41 -11.01 -4.33
CA LEU A 256 17.33 -10.20 -4.91
C LEU A 256 17.33 -10.28 -6.44
N GLU A 257 18.51 -10.16 -7.07
CA GLU A 257 18.69 -10.33 -8.52
C GLU A 257 18.26 -11.73 -8.98
N HIS A 258 18.61 -12.77 -8.22
CA HIS A 258 18.16 -14.12 -8.50
C HIS A 258 16.63 -14.21 -8.52
N TYR A 259 15.95 -13.71 -7.49
CA TYR A 259 14.48 -13.72 -7.41
C TYR A 259 13.82 -12.87 -8.50
N GLN A 260 14.44 -11.75 -8.87
CA GLN A 260 14.00 -10.91 -9.98
C GLN A 260 14.09 -11.64 -11.32
N ARG A 261 15.24 -12.28 -11.59
CA ARG A 261 15.49 -13.03 -12.83
C ARG A 261 14.52 -14.18 -13.04
N ILE A 262 14.11 -14.88 -11.98
CA ILE A 262 13.11 -15.96 -12.06
C ILE A 262 11.65 -15.45 -12.00
N GLY A 263 11.45 -14.13 -11.98
CA GLY A 263 10.13 -13.50 -12.05
C GLY A 263 9.32 -13.57 -10.75
N LEU A 264 9.97 -13.81 -9.60
CA LEU A 264 9.31 -13.82 -8.29
C LEU A 264 9.31 -12.45 -7.61
N ALA A 265 10.18 -11.54 -8.01
CA ALA A 265 10.32 -10.23 -7.36
C ALA A 265 10.51 -9.09 -8.36
N ASP A 266 9.95 -7.93 -8.03
CA ASP A 266 10.43 -6.65 -8.56
C ASP A 266 11.32 -6.00 -7.49
N VAL A 267 12.48 -5.49 -7.91
CA VAL A 267 13.49 -4.90 -7.02
C VAL A 267 13.76 -3.47 -7.46
N PHE A 268 13.65 -2.52 -6.54
CA PHE A 268 13.84 -1.10 -6.79
C PHE A 268 14.93 -0.52 -5.89
N GLU A 269 15.84 0.23 -6.51
CA GLU A 269 16.72 1.12 -5.76
C GLU A 269 15.90 2.25 -5.16
N TRP A 270 15.86 2.31 -3.84
CA TRP A 270 15.12 3.30 -3.08
C TRP A 270 16.05 4.44 -2.68
N ASN A 271 16.45 5.22 -3.68
CA ASN A 271 17.44 6.29 -3.61
C ASN A 271 16.98 7.53 -2.80
N VAL A 272 16.50 7.32 -1.59
CA VAL A 272 15.92 8.30 -0.66
C VAL A 272 16.97 8.92 0.28
N GLN A 273 18.27 8.76 -0.01
CA GLN A 273 19.36 9.11 0.91
C GLN A 273 19.30 10.56 1.39
N ALA A 274 18.83 11.48 0.54
CA ALA A 274 18.67 12.89 0.86
C ALA A 274 17.63 13.21 1.95
N HIS A 275 16.82 12.21 2.32
CA HIS A 275 15.71 12.31 3.26
C HIS A 275 15.81 11.35 4.44
N MET A 276 16.92 10.63 4.59
CA MET A 276 17.10 9.64 5.67
C MET A 276 17.00 10.23 7.08
N GLN A 277 17.26 11.53 7.24
CA GLN A 277 17.23 12.21 8.54
C GLN A 277 15.94 13.00 8.79
N ASP A 278 15.11 13.19 7.77
CA ASP A 278 13.96 14.11 7.84
C ASP A 278 12.66 13.56 7.24
N VAL A 279 12.65 12.29 6.84
CA VAL A 279 11.46 11.50 6.56
C VAL A 279 11.51 10.25 7.44
N HIS A 280 10.37 9.86 7.99
CA HIS A 280 10.29 8.70 8.87
C HIS A 280 10.75 7.42 8.17
N TYR A 281 11.68 6.70 8.83
CA TYR A 281 12.08 5.32 8.55
C TYR A 281 12.33 5.07 7.05
N ALA A 282 13.27 5.83 6.47
CA ALA A 282 13.65 5.75 5.05
C ALA A 282 12.46 5.91 4.08
N GLY A 283 11.46 6.73 4.41
CA GLY A 283 10.31 6.95 3.53
C GLY A 283 9.38 5.74 3.40
N ILE A 284 9.31 4.88 4.43
CA ILE A 284 8.50 3.65 4.41
C ILE A 284 7.03 3.87 4.00
N VAL A 285 6.41 4.98 4.41
CA VAL A 285 5.02 5.30 4.02
C VAL A 285 4.91 5.55 2.52
N ALA A 286 5.86 6.26 1.91
CA ALA A 286 5.88 6.43 0.46
C ALA A 286 6.10 5.08 -0.25
N GLN A 287 7.00 4.25 0.28
CA GLN A 287 7.32 2.94 -0.27
C GLN A 287 6.13 1.98 -0.23
N PHE A 288 5.42 1.87 0.90
CA PHE A 288 4.25 1.01 0.99
C PHE A 288 3.10 1.46 0.09
N ASN A 289 2.86 2.76 -0.05
CA ASN A 289 1.85 3.26 -0.97
C ASN A 289 2.24 3.01 -2.44
N ASP A 290 3.50 3.22 -2.81
CA ASP A 290 3.99 2.85 -4.14
C ASP A 290 3.78 1.35 -4.41
N CYS A 291 4.20 0.50 -3.48
CA CYS A 291 4.10 -0.95 -3.62
C CYS A 291 2.64 -1.42 -3.76
N VAL A 292 1.74 -0.95 -2.91
CA VAL A 292 0.32 -1.35 -2.95
C VAL A 292 -0.34 -0.85 -4.24
N TYR A 293 -0.04 0.37 -4.70
CA TYR A 293 -0.56 0.86 -5.98
C TYR A 293 0.05 0.12 -7.17
N ARG A 294 1.32 -0.28 -7.12
CA ARG A 294 1.95 -1.12 -8.14
C ARG A 294 1.26 -2.49 -8.23
N ALA A 295 1.09 -3.16 -7.09
CA ALA A 295 0.37 -4.42 -7.01
C ALA A 295 -1.05 -4.32 -7.60
N ASN A 296 -1.78 -3.26 -7.26
CA ASN A 296 -3.13 -3.03 -7.78
C ASN A 296 -3.14 -2.64 -9.27
N VAL A 297 -2.56 -1.49 -9.61
CA VAL A 297 -2.70 -0.84 -10.91
C VAL A 297 -1.88 -1.52 -11.99
N VAL A 298 -0.61 -1.84 -11.71
CA VAL A 298 0.32 -2.37 -12.72
C VAL A 298 0.10 -3.86 -12.90
N ASP A 299 0.04 -4.61 -11.81
CA ASP A 299 0.04 -6.07 -11.82
C ASP A 299 -1.34 -6.70 -11.58
N ASN A 300 -2.38 -5.92 -11.25
CA ASN A 300 -3.74 -6.41 -11.03
C ASN A 300 -3.80 -7.56 -9.98
N PHE A 301 -2.98 -7.47 -8.94
CA PHE A 301 -3.01 -8.35 -7.78
C PHE A 301 -4.09 -7.91 -6.81
N ARG A 302 -4.84 -8.86 -6.28
CA ARG A 302 -5.90 -8.60 -5.31
C ARG A 302 -5.35 -8.32 -3.93
N TYR A 303 -4.34 -9.07 -3.49
CA TYR A 303 -3.83 -8.98 -2.12
C TYR A 303 -2.39 -8.49 -2.10
N ALA A 304 -2.09 -7.59 -1.16
CA ALA A 304 -0.72 -7.19 -0.82
C ALA A 304 -0.51 -7.33 0.70
N ALA A 305 0.45 -8.15 1.12
CA ALA A 305 0.92 -8.20 2.50
C ALA A 305 1.92 -7.06 2.72
N VAL A 306 1.65 -6.16 3.66
CA VAL A 306 2.53 -5.04 4.02
C VAL A 306 3.26 -5.42 5.31
N VAL A 307 4.54 -5.77 5.22
CA VAL A 307 5.29 -6.42 6.31
C VAL A 307 6.77 -6.02 6.30
N ASP A 308 7.42 -6.11 7.46
CA ASP A 308 8.87 -5.99 7.55
C ASP A 308 9.54 -7.36 7.30
N LEU A 309 10.82 -7.37 6.98
CA LEU A 309 11.55 -8.60 6.65
C LEU A 309 11.67 -9.58 7.83
N ASP A 310 11.51 -9.08 9.06
CA ASP A 310 11.54 -9.88 10.29
C ASP A 310 10.14 -10.34 10.76
N GLU A 311 9.12 -10.21 9.90
CA GLU A 311 7.72 -10.42 10.26
C GLU A 311 6.99 -11.41 9.33
N VAL A 312 6.22 -12.31 9.94
CA VAL A 312 5.44 -13.32 9.23
C VAL A 312 3.99 -13.26 9.68
N VAL A 313 3.06 -12.89 8.78
CA VAL A 313 1.62 -13.06 9.02
C VAL A 313 1.32 -14.56 9.05
N MET A 314 0.76 -15.04 10.15
CA MET A 314 0.63 -16.48 10.45
C MET A 314 -0.83 -16.85 10.69
N PRO A 315 -1.48 -17.58 9.77
CA PRO A 315 -2.79 -18.16 10.04
C PRO A 315 -2.63 -19.34 11.02
N LEU A 316 -3.44 -19.37 12.07
CA LEU A 316 -3.40 -20.42 13.11
C LEU A 316 -4.45 -21.52 12.87
N LYS A 317 -5.49 -21.22 12.09
CA LYS A 317 -6.61 -22.14 11.80
C LYS A 317 -6.70 -22.60 10.34
N HIS A 318 -5.79 -22.12 9.49
CA HIS A 318 -5.72 -22.46 8.07
C HIS A 318 -4.31 -22.91 7.75
N ASN A 319 -4.16 -23.79 6.76
CA ASN A 319 -2.86 -24.33 6.37
C ASN A 319 -1.95 -23.24 5.81
N THR A 320 -2.51 -22.34 4.99
CA THR A 320 -1.78 -21.24 4.34
C THR A 320 -2.53 -19.91 4.48
N LEU A 321 -1.82 -18.80 4.22
CA LEU A 321 -2.42 -17.48 4.16
C LEU A 321 -3.41 -17.39 2.99
N ALA A 322 -3.10 -18.02 1.86
CA ALA A 322 -4.00 -18.13 0.73
C ALA A 322 -5.32 -18.82 1.07
N ASP A 323 -5.30 -19.88 1.89
CA ASP A 323 -6.52 -20.55 2.33
C ASP A 323 -7.37 -19.66 3.22
N TYR A 324 -6.73 -18.95 4.16
CA TYR A 324 -7.41 -17.96 5.00
C TYR A 324 -8.10 -16.88 4.17
N LEU A 325 -7.38 -16.23 3.25
CA LEU A 325 -7.93 -15.15 2.43
C LEU A 325 -9.07 -15.64 1.52
N ARG A 326 -8.92 -16.82 0.90
CA ARG A 326 -9.95 -17.41 0.04
C ARG A 326 -11.25 -17.69 0.79
N GLN A 327 -11.15 -18.08 2.06
CA GLN A 327 -12.30 -18.42 2.88
C GLN A 327 -12.93 -17.22 3.60
N CYS A 328 -12.11 -16.23 3.99
CA CYS A 328 -12.54 -15.12 4.86
C CYS A 328 -12.75 -13.78 4.14
N ASP A 329 -12.31 -13.62 2.89
CA ASP A 329 -12.55 -12.40 2.13
C ASP A 329 -13.96 -12.36 1.53
N GLU A 330 -14.84 -11.60 2.17
CA GLU A 330 -16.22 -11.35 1.73
C GLU A 330 -16.31 -10.32 0.57
N GLY A 331 -15.18 -9.78 0.12
CA GLY A 331 -15.08 -8.87 -1.03
C GLY A 331 -15.13 -7.38 -0.69
N ARG A 332 -15.43 -7.02 0.56
CA ARG A 332 -15.44 -5.62 1.06
C ARG A 332 -14.44 -5.37 2.20
N THR A 333 -13.50 -6.28 2.41
CA THR A 333 -12.43 -6.09 3.40
C THR A 333 -11.32 -5.23 2.79
N ALA A 334 -10.98 -4.12 3.45
CA ALA A 334 -9.86 -3.26 3.07
C ALA A 334 -8.53 -3.91 3.44
N GLY A 335 -8.38 -4.35 4.69
CA GLY A 335 -7.24 -5.13 5.14
C GLY A 335 -7.56 -6.09 6.27
N PHE A 336 -6.83 -7.20 6.31
CA PHE A 336 -6.84 -8.16 7.40
C PHE A 336 -5.71 -7.81 8.38
N VAL A 337 -6.07 -7.35 9.57
CA VAL A 337 -5.11 -6.83 10.56
C VAL A 337 -4.65 -7.95 11.49
N PHE A 338 -3.37 -8.32 11.39
CA PHE A 338 -2.75 -9.35 12.22
C PHE A 338 -2.03 -8.70 13.40
N ARG A 339 -2.43 -9.08 14.62
CA ARG A 339 -1.88 -8.54 15.87
C ARG A 339 -0.54 -9.18 16.23
N ASN A 340 0.36 -8.38 16.79
CA ASN A 340 1.76 -8.72 16.98
C ASN A 340 2.03 -9.57 18.23
N VAL A 341 2.92 -10.55 18.07
CA VAL A 341 3.63 -11.26 19.13
C VAL A 341 5.11 -11.35 18.78
N PHE A 342 5.99 -11.29 19.79
CA PHE A 342 7.43 -11.29 19.56
C PHE A 342 8.07 -12.64 19.83
N PHE A 343 8.96 -13.05 18.92
CA PHE A 343 9.95 -14.10 19.10
C PHE A 343 11.32 -13.43 19.17
N HIS A 344 12.12 -13.70 20.20
CA HIS A 344 13.38 -12.97 20.40
C HIS A 344 14.60 -13.84 20.09
N ARG A 345 15.61 -13.24 19.43
CA ARG A 345 16.90 -13.90 19.14
C ARG A 345 17.62 -14.41 20.38
N ARG A 346 17.50 -13.71 21.52
CA ARG A 346 18.17 -14.11 22.77
C ARG A 346 17.66 -15.43 23.36
N ASP A 347 16.44 -15.85 22.99
CA ASP A 347 15.85 -17.08 23.52
C ASP A 347 16.57 -18.29 22.88
N SER A 348 16.68 -19.41 23.58
CA SER A 348 17.43 -20.57 23.08
C SER A 348 16.86 -21.11 21.76
N ASN A 349 17.74 -21.53 20.86
CA ASN A 349 17.33 -22.24 19.64
C ASN A 349 16.86 -23.64 20.00
N ASP A 350 15.70 -24.03 19.48
CA ASP A 350 15.28 -25.43 19.41
C ASP A 350 15.51 -25.90 17.96
N THR A 351 16.53 -26.72 17.73
CA THR A 351 16.92 -27.21 16.39
C THR A 351 16.50 -28.66 16.13
N PHE A 352 15.63 -29.23 16.98
CA PHE A 352 15.26 -30.64 16.92
C PHE A 352 14.57 -31.02 15.60
N ASN A 353 13.85 -30.09 14.97
CA ASN A 353 13.14 -30.34 13.72
C ASN A 353 13.98 -30.17 12.45
N ALA A 354 15.24 -29.73 12.55
CA ALA A 354 16.09 -29.51 11.38
C ALA A 354 16.61 -30.86 10.83
N PRO A 355 16.21 -31.26 9.61
CA PRO A 355 16.63 -32.54 9.01
C PRO A 355 18.15 -32.69 8.97
N SER A 356 18.71 -33.90 9.09
CA SER A 356 20.17 -34.07 9.17
C SER A 356 20.92 -33.67 7.89
N HIS A 357 20.25 -33.71 6.73
CA HIS A 357 20.85 -33.41 5.43
C HIS A 357 20.97 -31.91 5.12
N VAL A 358 20.26 -31.05 5.85
CA VAL A 358 20.16 -29.63 5.49
C VAL A 358 21.38 -28.84 5.96
N LEU A 359 21.85 -27.94 5.10
CA LEU A 359 23.02 -27.09 5.34
C LEU A 359 22.65 -25.83 6.14
N ASN A 360 21.52 -25.19 5.81
CA ASN A 360 21.08 -23.94 6.42
C ASN A 360 20.16 -24.18 7.64
N ARG A 361 20.72 -24.75 8.72
CA ARG A 361 19.94 -25.30 9.86
C ARG A 361 19.28 -24.26 10.78
N LEU A 362 19.78 -23.01 10.82
CA LEU A 362 19.37 -21.99 11.80
C LEU A 362 18.30 -21.03 11.26
N LEU A 363 17.25 -21.58 10.65
CA LEU A 363 16.06 -20.83 10.26
C LEU A 363 15.33 -20.31 11.49
N TYR A 364 15.04 -19.01 11.56
CA TYR A 364 14.45 -18.38 12.75
C TYR A 364 13.02 -18.87 13.01
N THR A 365 12.21 -18.97 11.97
CA THR A 365 10.82 -19.46 12.04
C THR A 365 10.74 -20.92 12.51
N GLN A 366 11.85 -21.65 12.40
CA GLN A 366 11.94 -23.06 12.79
C GLN A 366 12.63 -23.26 14.14
N SER A 367 13.58 -22.39 14.49
CA SER A 367 14.41 -22.50 15.68
C SER A 367 13.94 -21.65 16.87
N LYS A 368 13.27 -20.52 16.61
CA LYS A 368 12.71 -19.65 17.65
C LYS A 368 11.26 -19.99 17.88
N VAL A 369 11.02 -20.77 18.92
CA VAL A 369 9.69 -21.33 19.25
C VAL A 369 9.09 -20.73 20.51
N ARG A 370 9.77 -19.78 21.15
CA ARG A 370 9.26 -19.09 22.34
C ARG A 370 8.85 -17.68 21.95
N ARG A 371 7.59 -17.34 22.20
CA ARG A 371 7.06 -16.00 21.96
C ARG A 371 6.37 -15.40 23.16
N THR A 372 6.14 -14.10 23.12
CA THR A 372 5.34 -13.40 24.12
C THR A 372 3.94 -14.01 24.23
N LEU A 373 3.48 -14.23 25.47
CA LEU A 373 2.10 -14.61 25.76
C LEU A 373 1.14 -13.47 25.39
N GLU A 374 1.54 -12.24 25.73
CA GLU A 374 0.80 -11.02 25.43
C GLU A 374 0.78 -10.77 23.91
N VAL A 375 -0.43 -10.45 23.42
CA VAL A 375 -0.69 -10.06 22.03
C VAL A 375 -0.97 -8.57 22.01
N LEU A 376 -0.15 -7.80 21.28
CA LEU A 376 -0.31 -6.34 21.22
C LEU A 376 -1.67 -5.94 20.63
N PRO A 377 -2.25 -4.79 21.01
CA PRO A 377 -3.51 -4.31 20.44
C PRO A 377 -3.46 -4.17 18.91
N ALA A 378 -4.62 -4.21 18.26
CA ALA A 378 -4.71 -3.89 16.83
C ALA A 378 -4.16 -2.48 16.56
N TYR A 379 -3.57 -2.28 15.38
CA TYR A 379 -2.97 -1.02 14.92
C TYR A 379 -1.70 -0.59 15.68
N ILE A 380 -1.33 -1.28 16.75
CA ILE A 380 -0.05 -1.10 17.46
C ILE A 380 0.90 -2.21 17.06
N ARG A 381 1.84 -1.89 16.16
CA ARG A 381 2.81 -2.85 15.59
C ARG A 381 2.18 -4.04 14.86
N SER A 382 0.90 -3.96 14.52
CA SER A 382 0.25 -4.90 13.62
C SER A 382 0.80 -4.74 12.20
N LYS A 383 0.56 -5.75 11.39
CA LYS A 383 0.72 -5.68 9.94
C LYS A 383 -0.52 -6.22 9.27
N VAL A 384 -0.67 -5.90 7.99
CA VAL A 384 -1.92 -6.11 7.27
C VAL A 384 -1.70 -6.88 5.98
N VAL A 385 -2.69 -7.67 5.62
CA VAL A 385 -2.86 -8.13 4.23
C VAL A 385 -4.02 -7.34 3.65
N VAL A 386 -3.74 -6.43 2.72
CA VAL A 386 -4.75 -5.54 2.14
C VAL A 386 -5.34 -6.11 0.87
N ASN A 387 -6.60 -5.80 0.60
CA ASN A 387 -7.11 -5.78 -0.75
C ASN A 387 -6.53 -4.55 -1.45
N ALA A 388 -5.61 -4.75 -2.40
CA ALA A 388 -4.87 -3.66 -3.02
C ALA A 388 -5.79 -2.65 -3.73
N ARG A 389 -6.95 -3.11 -4.26
CA ARG A 389 -7.98 -2.24 -4.87
C ARG A 389 -8.74 -1.38 -3.85
N ALA A 390 -8.73 -1.76 -2.58
CA ALA A 390 -9.41 -1.02 -1.53
C ALA A 390 -8.56 0.15 -0.99
N ILE A 391 -7.25 0.18 -1.23
CA ILE A 391 -6.36 1.12 -0.53
C ILE A 391 -6.28 2.46 -1.25
N VAL A 392 -6.48 3.54 -0.49
CA VAL A 392 -6.19 4.92 -0.93
C VAL A 392 -4.92 5.43 -0.25
N GLU A 393 -4.75 5.12 1.04
CA GLU A 393 -3.58 5.46 1.85
C GLU A 393 -3.23 4.34 2.83
N MET A 394 -2.01 3.81 2.71
CA MET A 394 -1.44 2.78 3.58
C MET A 394 -0.45 3.40 4.58
N GLY A 395 -0.54 3.04 5.86
CA GLY A 395 0.46 3.37 6.88
C GLY A 395 1.50 2.27 7.07
N ASN A 396 2.29 2.34 8.13
CA ASN A 396 3.21 1.26 8.49
C ASN A 396 2.50 0.07 9.14
N HIS A 397 1.48 0.34 9.96
CA HIS A 397 0.81 -0.66 10.80
C HIS A 397 -0.69 -0.84 10.53
N GLN A 398 -1.29 0.03 9.71
CA GLN A 398 -2.73 0.10 9.47
C GLN A 398 -3.08 0.76 8.14
N VAL A 399 -4.30 0.55 7.66
CA VAL A 399 -4.88 1.32 6.56
C VAL A 399 -5.40 2.64 7.11
N TYR A 400 -4.89 3.77 6.62
CA TYR A 400 -5.39 5.10 7.03
C TYR A 400 -6.61 5.52 6.24
N ARG A 401 -6.64 5.17 4.94
CA ARG A 401 -7.77 5.48 4.09
C ARG A 401 -8.05 4.35 3.10
N ALA A 402 -9.26 3.81 3.21
CA ALA A 402 -9.82 2.87 2.25
C ALA A 402 -10.76 3.59 1.26
N ALA A 403 -10.99 2.96 0.11
CA ALA A 403 -12.03 3.34 -0.83
C ALA A 403 -13.42 3.17 -0.19
N PRO A 404 -14.43 3.94 -0.62
CA PRO A 404 -15.78 3.85 -0.06
C PRO A 404 -16.33 2.42 -0.08
N GLY A 405 -16.96 2.01 1.03
CA GLY A 405 -17.59 0.70 1.18
C GLY A 405 -16.65 -0.43 1.60
N TYR A 406 -15.34 -0.15 1.79
CA TYR A 406 -14.39 -1.10 2.36
C TYR A 406 -14.09 -0.79 3.83
N ALA A 407 -13.81 -1.82 4.62
CA ALA A 407 -13.43 -1.69 6.02
C ALA A 407 -12.40 -2.73 6.45
N ASP A 408 -11.60 -2.41 7.46
CA ASP A 408 -10.62 -3.34 8.02
C ASP A 408 -11.30 -4.47 8.81
N HIS A 409 -10.71 -5.66 8.72
CA HIS A 409 -11.07 -6.83 9.51
C HIS A 409 -9.91 -7.16 10.47
N VAL A 410 -10.13 -6.92 11.76
CA VAL A 410 -9.17 -7.30 12.79
C VAL A 410 -9.23 -8.82 13.00
N VAL A 411 -8.16 -9.50 12.60
CA VAL A 411 -8.08 -10.96 12.72
C VAL A 411 -8.03 -11.35 14.20
N HIS A 412 -8.95 -12.22 14.62
CA HIS A 412 -8.97 -12.67 16.01
C HIS A 412 -7.66 -13.42 16.34
N PRO A 413 -7.02 -13.19 17.51
CA PRO A 413 -5.74 -13.80 17.87
C PRO A 413 -5.70 -15.33 17.88
N THR A 414 -6.86 -16.00 17.94
CA THR A 414 -6.96 -17.48 17.84
C THR A 414 -7.02 -17.98 16.40
N VAL A 415 -7.20 -17.08 15.42
CA VAL A 415 -7.32 -17.35 13.98
C VAL A 415 -6.04 -16.99 13.25
N GLY A 416 -5.40 -15.88 13.61
CA GLY A 416 -4.19 -15.39 12.99
C GLY A 416 -3.41 -14.42 13.88
N LEU A 417 -2.09 -14.45 13.78
CA LEU A 417 -1.17 -13.56 14.48
C LEU A 417 -0.07 -13.07 13.54
N LEU A 418 0.56 -11.95 13.87
CA LEU A 418 1.80 -11.51 13.27
C LEU A 418 2.96 -12.01 14.14
N PHE A 419 3.79 -12.89 13.59
CA PHE A 419 4.99 -13.38 14.25
C PHE A 419 6.16 -12.45 13.94
N HIS A 420 6.60 -11.68 14.94
CA HIS A 420 7.70 -10.74 14.82
C HIS A 420 8.98 -11.32 15.40
N TYR A 421 9.91 -11.74 14.54
CA TYR A 421 11.18 -12.36 14.92
C TYR A 421 12.28 -11.31 15.13
N ARG A 422 12.36 -10.74 16.31
CA ARG A 422 13.28 -9.63 16.60
C ARG A 422 14.64 -10.07 17.11
N ASP A 423 15.69 -9.41 16.61
CA ASP A 423 17.04 -9.55 17.15
C ASP A 423 17.18 -8.97 18.56
N LYS A 424 16.56 -7.81 18.79
CA LYS A 424 16.55 -7.14 20.09
C LYS A 424 15.31 -7.55 20.87
N CYS A 425 15.52 -7.83 22.16
CA CYS A 425 14.42 -8.14 23.06
C CYS A 425 13.65 -6.87 23.47
N ILE A 426 12.34 -6.86 23.21
CA ILE A 426 11.43 -5.80 23.67
C ILE A 426 10.78 -6.29 24.97
N ASN A 427 10.89 -5.49 26.03
CA ASN A 427 10.40 -5.81 27.38
C ASN A 427 10.65 -7.28 27.80
N CYS A 428 11.91 -7.56 28.08
CA CYS A 428 12.44 -8.88 28.40
C CYS A 428 11.87 -9.59 29.63
N LYS A 429 10.98 -8.93 30.37
CA LYS A 429 10.27 -9.48 31.53
C LYS A 429 8.93 -10.12 31.14
N MET A 430 8.48 -9.96 29.90
CA MET A 430 7.24 -10.58 29.41
C MET A 430 7.31 -12.10 29.53
N VAL A 431 6.17 -12.70 29.93
CA VAL A 431 6.02 -14.16 29.98
C VAL A 431 6.06 -14.71 28.56
N LEU A 432 6.89 -15.74 28.36
CA LEU A 432 7.01 -16.43 27.08
C LEU A 432 6.29 -17.78 27.13
N ILE A 433 5.62 -18.14 26.03
CA ILE A 433 5.04 -19.45 25.79
C ILE A 433 5.68 -20.12 24.58
N VAL A 434 5.61 -21.45 24.55
CA VAL A 434 6.07 -22.23 23.40
C VAL A 434 4.98 -22.22 22.33
N ASP A 435 5.36 -21.90 21.10
CA ASP A 435 4.50 -21.88 19.92
C ASP A 435 5.25 -22.51 18.74
N TYR A 436 4.79 -23.68 18.32
CA TYR A 436 5.36 -24.44 17.21
C TYR A 436 4.64 -24.19 15.88
N THR A 437 3.75 -23.20 15.78
CA THR A 437 2.87 -23.04 14.61
C THR A 437 3.66 -22.89 13.31
N ALA A 438 4.74 -22.09 13.31
CA ALA A 438 5.57 -21.89 12.12
C ALA A 438 6.34 -23.16 11.70
N ARG A 439 6.50 -24.15 12.59
CA ARG A 439 7.18 -25.42 12.29
C ARG A 439 6.45 -26.32 11.31
N ARG A 440 5.15 -26.10 11.10
CA ARG A 440 4.39 -26.90 10.13
C ARG A 440 4.92 -26.78 8.69
N PHE A 441 5.67 -25.72 8.41
CA PHE A 441 6.32 -25.50 7.12
C PHE A 441 7.75 -26.06 7.06
N GLY A 442 8.31 -26.51 8.17
CA GLY A 442 9.74 -26.76 8.33
C GLY A 442 10.34 -27.73 7.31
N SER A 443 9.72 -28.90 7.09
CA SER A 443 10.26 -29.90 6.16
C SER A 443 10.48 -29.33 4.75
N LEU A 444 9.48 -28.64 4.20
CA LEU A 444 9.57 -28.04 2.88
C LEU A 444 10.33 -26.71 2.87
N LEU A 445 10.32 -25.97 3.98
CA LEU A 445 11.05 -24.70 4.09
C LEU A 445 12.55 -24.92 4.05
N PHE A 446 13.08 -25.89 4.81
CA PHE A 446 14.52 -26.17 4.79
C PHE A 446 15.00 -26.55 3.38
N ASP A 447 14.29 -27.45 2.69
CA ASP A 447 14.67 -27.87 1.33
C ASP A 447 14.63 -26.69 0.35
N ARG A 448 13.63 -25.80 0.45
CA ARG A 448 13.54 -24.60 -0.41
C ARG A 448 14.67 -23.61 -0.14
N VAL A 449 15.01 -23.39 1.14
CA VAL A 449 16.12 -22.50 1.50
C VAL A 449 17.45 -23.05 0.99
N ASP A 450 17.74 -24.33 1.22
CA ASP A 450 18.97 -24.96 0.73
C ASP A 450 19.07 -24.91 -0.80
N ASN A 451 17.98 -25.19 -1.52
CA ASN A 451 17.95 -25.09 -2.97
C ASN A 451 18.25 -23.66 -3.46
N THR A 452 17.59 -22.65 -2.90
CA THR A 452 17.86 -21.25 -3.28
C THR A 452 19.30 -20.85 -2.93
N CYS A 453 19.80 -21.21 -1.75
CA CYS A 453 21.18 -20.91 -1.36
C CYS A 453 22.20 -21.59 -2.29
N LEU A 454 21.92 -22.81 -2.76
CA LEU A 454 22.74 -23.51 -3.74
C LEU A 454 22.68 -22.85 -5.12
N GLU A 455 21.51 -22.43 -5.59
CA GLU A 455 21.35 -21.76 -6.88
C GLU A 455 22.04 -20.38 -6.93
N VAL A 456 22.04 -19.64 -5.82
CA VAL A 456 22.67 -18.32 -5.74
C VAL A 456 24.18 -18.42 -5.47
N PHE A 457 24.59 -19.32 -4.57
CA PHE A 457 25.97 -19.43 -4.08
C PHE A 457 26.59 -20.78 -4.44
N LEU A 458 26.50 -21.17 -5.73
CA LEU A 458 26.91 -22.44 -6.39
C LEU A 458 28.02 -23.28 -5.72
N ASN A 459 28.98 -22.66 -5.04
CA ASN A 459 30.15 -23.32 -4.43
C ASN A 459 30.03 -23.59 -2.91
N ARG A 460 29.02 -23.04 -2.21
CA ARG A 460 28.84 -23.22 -0.76
C ARG A 460 27.52 -23.88 -0.39
N GLY A 461 26.43 -23.54 -1.08
CA GLY A 461 25.07 -23.94 -0.69
C GLY A 461 24.62 -23.39 0.67
N ILE A 462 25.45 -22.60 1.34
CA ILE A 462 25.21 -22.00 2.64
C ILE A 462 24.97 -20.51 2.41
N CYS A 463 23.79 -20.03 2.80
CA CYS A 463 23.53 -18.61 2.99
C CYS A 463 24.11 -18.23 4.36
N ASP A 464 25.32 -17.66 4.38
CA ASP A 464 25.96 -17.27 5.63
C ASP A 464 25.11 -16.25 6.40
N LEU A 465 25.04 -16.41 7.72
CA LEU A 465 24.62 -15.35 8.64
C LEU A 465 25.85 -14.47 8.86
N VAL A 466 26.04 -13.43 8.03
CA VAL A 466 27.10 -12.44 8.27
C VAL A 466 26.75 -11.58 9.48
#